data_AF-A0A4P8REP1-F1
#
_entry.id   AF-A0A4P8REP1-F1
#
_cell.length_a   1.000
_cell.length_b   1.000
_cell.length_c   1.000
_cell.angle_alpha   90.00
_cell.angle_beta   90.00
_cell.angle_gamma   90.00
#
_symmetry.space_group_name_H-M   'P 1'
#
loop_
_entity.id
_entity.type
_entity.pdbx_description
1 polymer ?
#
loop_
_entity_poly.entity_id
_entity_poly.type
_entity_poly.pdbx_seq_one_letter_code
_entity_poly.pdbx_strand_id
1 'polypeptide(L)'
;MGIKKGFLFVLLHLGLALAADAQVGGQRGFTFLELPANAKAAALGGYTVSSYSHDVNMVAANPALLNEQMDRQLSLSYVGYLADINQSNLAYAFNHEKRGRWAVGLNYLNYGDFVQRDATGLEEGTFSVNDYTLSLSHARQSEAFTVGATAKLAVSSMAGNKAVGLLADVGGMFRHPEQDLTVGLVFKNVGYQVKAFDGGERAPMPFDVQLGASFKPEHMPVRLSLTAHHLYQFDIVYLDPDAPGRLDADGNEIKEKATAGDKIARHFAVGTEFIFSNNFQLRAGYNHLRRKELRLENASGGAGFSIGAMLRIRTFELNYSSAFIHPSGAGHYITISTDTGTLFRRSN
;
A
#
# COMPACT_ATOMS: atom_id res chain seq x y z
N MET A 1 -12.07 47.74 -5.19
CA MET A 1 -12.64 46.42 -5.54
C MET A 1 -11.90 45.88 -6.77
N GLY A 2 -10.71 45.29 -6.60
CA GLY A 2 -9.86 44.96 -7.77
C GLY A 2 -8.74 43.94 -7.56
N ILE A 3 -8.50 43.45 -6.33
CA ILE A 3 -7.36 42.57 -6.03
C ILE A 3 -7.77 41.08 -5.92
N LYS A 4 -9.07 40.80 -5.73
CA LYS A 4 -9.56 39.41 -5.51
C LYS A 4 -9.70 38.56 -6.78
N LYS A 5 -9.69 39.16 -7.98
CA LYS A 5 -9.87 38.43 -9.25
C LYS A 5 -8.54 37.91 -9.86
N GLY A 6 -7.42 38.55 -9.57
CA GLY A 6 -6.09 38.13 -10.08
C GLY A 6 -5.53 36.89 -9.37
N PHE A 7 -5.77 36.75 -8.06
CA PHE A 7 -5.27 35.62 -7.27
C PHE A 7 -5.96 34.30 -7.62
N LEU A 8 -7.24 34.35 -8.00
CA LEU A 8 -8.00 33.18 -8.46
C LEU A 8 -7.55 32.74 -9.86
N PHE A 9 -7.12 33.68 -10.72
CA PHE A 9 -6.60 33.35 -12.05
C PHE A 9 -5.20 32.72 -12.00
N VAL A 10 -4.34 33.15 -11.07
CA VAL A 10 -3.01 32.54 -10.86
C VAL A 10 -3.11 31.15 -10.23
N LEU A 11 -4.06 30.91 -9.31
CA LEU A 11 -4.35 29.57 -8.79
C LEU A 11 -4.97 28.64 -9.84
N LEU A 12 -5.76 29.18 -10.79
CA LEU A 12 -6.32 28.41 -11.90
C LEU A 12 -5.27 28.04 -12.96
N HIS A 13 -4.23 28.87 -13.16
CA HIS A 13 -3.15 28.62 -14.13
C HIS A 13 -2.02 27.74 -13.57
N LEU A 14 -1.85 27.68 -12.25
CA LEU A 14 -0.91 26.73 -11.62
C LEU A 14 -1.44 25.29 -11.58
N GLY A 15 -2.74 25.08 -11.80
CA GLY A 15 -3.39 23.76 -11.82
C GLY A 15 -3.35 23.01 -13.16
N LEU A 16 -2.78 23.60 -14.22
CA LEU A 16 -2.82 23.03 -15.58
C LEU A 16 -1.47 22.52 -16.13
N ALA A 17 -0.44 22.45 -15.30
CA ALA A 17 0.83 21.81 -15.65
C ALA A 17 0.97 20.45 -14.95
N LEU A 18 -0.07 19.60 -15.05
CA LEU A 18 0.11 18.16 -14.84
C LEU A 18 0.70 17.62 -16.14
N ALA A 19 2.03 17.47 -16.16
CA ALA A 19 2.69 16.67 -17.16
C ALA A 19 2.04 15.27 -17.14
N ALA A 20 1.33 14.95 -18.22
CA ALA A 20 0.77 13.64 -18.43
C ALA A 20 1.92 12.71 -18.83
N ASP A 21 2.57 12.09 -17.86
CA ASP A 21 3.39 10.91 -18.10
C ASP A 21 2.44 9.74 -18.38
N ALA A 22 2.32 9.37 -19.65
CA ALA A 22 1.36 8.38 -20.15
C ALA A 22 1.72 6.92 -19.79
N GLN A 23 2.74 6.70 -18.95
CA GLN A 23 3.24 5.38 -18.60
C GLN A 23 3.43 5.26 -17.08
N VAL A 24 2.61 4.41 -16.47
CA VAL A 24 2.58 4.15 -15.02
C VAL A 24 3.56 3.04 -14.64
N GLY A 25 3.85 2.12 -15.55
CA GLY A 25 4.65 0.92 -15.31
C GLY A 25 6.15 1.17 -15.39
N GLY A 26 6.90 0.78 -14.35
CA GLY A 26 8.35 0.57 -14.42
C GLY A 26 9.26 1.82 -14.40
N GLN A 27 8.71 3.03 -14.42
CA GLN A 27 9.50 4.28 -14.49
C GLN A 27 9.60 5.06 -13.17
N ARG A 28 8.98 4.56 -12.09
CA ARG A 28 8.96 5.23 -10.78
C ARG A 28 10.07 4.71 -9.89
N GLY A 29 10.67 5.61 -9.12
CA GLY A 29 11.59 5.23 -8.05
C GLY A 29 10.82 4.73 -6.83
N PHE A 30 11.46 3.93 -5.98
CA PHE A 30 10.94 3.51 -4.67
C PHE A 30 9.55 2.81 -4.73
N THR A 31 9.25 2.05 -5.79
CA THR A 31 7.96 1.34 -5.98
C THR A 31 7.65 0.31 -4.88
N PHE A 32 8.64 -0.13 -4.10
CA PHE A 32 8.40 -0.96 -2.91
C PHE A 32 7.46 -0.29 -1.88
N LEU A 33 7.29 1.03 -1.92
CA LEU A 33 6.33 1.78 -1.10
C LEU A 33 4.86 1.43 -1.42
N GLU A 34 4.60 0.82 -2.57
CA GLU A 34 3.26 0.38 -3.01
C GLU A 34 2.95 -1.05 -2.53
N LEU A 35 3.96 -1.80 -2.07
CA LEU A 35 3.78 -3.17 -1.59
C LEU A 35 3.10 -3.18 -0.21
N PRO A 36 2.07 -4.02 0.00
CA PRO A 36 1.50 -4.22 1.32
C PRO A 36 2.58 -4.67 2.30
N ALA A 37 2.69 -4.01 3.45
CA ALA A 37 3.72 -4.31 4.44
C ALA A 37 3.22 -5.21 5.59
N ASN A 38 1.95 -5.61 5.58
CA ASN A 38 1.31 -6.37 6.66
C ASN A 38 0.20 -7.29 6.13
N ALA A 39 -0.15 -8.29 6.93
CA ALA A 39 -1.14 -9.30 6.58
C ALA A 39 -2.53 -8.69 6.31
N LYS A 40 -3.02 -7.78 7.15
CA LYS A 40 -4.36 -7.21 7.00
C LYS A 40 -4.52 -6.46 5.68
N ALA A 41 -3.58 -5.59 5.32
CA ALA A 41 -3.59 -4.86 4.06
C ALA A 41 -3.54 -5.82 2.86
N ALA A 42 -2.68 -6.84 2.93
CA ALA A 42 -2.58 -7.85 1.88
C ALA A 42 -3.89 -8.66 1.72
N ALA A 43 -4.55 -9.04 2.81
CA ALA A 43 -5.81 -9.79 2.78
C ALA A 43 -6.96 -9.00 2.14
N LEU A 44 -6.97 -7.67 2.33
CA LEU A 44 -8.03 -6.78 1.84
C LEU A 44 -7.77 -6.24 0.42
N GLY A 45 -6.98 -6.95 -0.40
CA GLY A 45 -6.73 -6.58 -1.79
C GLY A 45 -5.58 -5.59 -1.98
N GLY A 46 -4.76 -5.36 -0.96
CA GLY A 46 -3.56 -4.51 -1.01
C GLY A 46 -3.82 -3.01 -0.82
N TYR A 47 -4.99 -2.51 -1.25
CA TYR A 47 -5.41 -1.13 -1.06
C TYR A 47 -6.53 -1.02 -0.02
N THR A 48 -6.23 -0.48 1.17
CA THR A 48 -7.21 -0.31 2.25
C THR A 48 -6.97 0.97 3.04
N VAL A 49 -7.76 2.02 2.76
CA VAL A 49 -7.53 3.36 3.34
C VAL A 49 -8.60 3.79 4.34
N SER A 50 -9.62 2.95 4.53
CA SER A 50 -10.79 3.18 5.39
C SER A 50 -10.96 2.10 6.47
N SER A 51 -9.99 1.19 6.62
CA SER A 51 -10.06 0.12 7.61
C SER A 51 -9.70 0.61 9.02
N TYR A 52 -10.67 1.22 9.70
CA TYR A 52 -10.55 1.61 11.11
C TYR A 52 -10.56 0.38 12.04
N SER A 53 -9.46 0.15 12.78
CA SER A 53 -9.35 -0.96 13.73
C SER A 53 -8.24 -0.73 14.77
N HIS A 54 -8.16 -1.61 15.77
CA HIS A 54 -7.02 -1.74 16.70
C HIS A 54 -5.80 -2.39 16.01
N ASP A 55 -5.24 -1.74 14.99
CA ASP A 55 -4.12 -2.26 14.20
C ASP A 55 -3.20 -1.14 13.68
N VAL A 56 -2.09 -0.89 14.38
CA VAL A 56 -1.10 0.14 14.04
C VAL A 56 -0.51 -0.02 12.63
N ASN A 57 -0.57 -1.22 12.04
CA ASN A 57 -0.06 -1.40 10.68
C ASN A 57 -0.89 -0.64 9.63
N MET A 58 -2.15 -0.31 9.95
CA MET A 58 -3.04 0.45 9.05
C MET A 58 -2.62 1.92 8.90
N VAL A 59 -1.76 2.44 9.78
CA VAL A 59 -1.22 3.82 9.66
C VAL A 59 -0.41 3.98 8.37
N ALA A 60 0.29 2.94 7.92
CA ALA A 60 1.03 2.95 6.65
C ALA A 60 0.10 3.00 5.42
N ALA A 61 -1.17 2.60 5.58
CA ALA A 61 -2.16 2.67 4.51
C ALA A 61 -2.77 4.08 4.43
N ASN A 62 -3.16 4.64 5.57
CA ASN A 62 -3.62 6.02 5.72
C ASN A 62 -3.29 6.54 7.13
N PRO A 63 -2.52 7.64 7.29
CA PRO A 63 -2.15 8.15 8.61
C PRO A 63 -3.36 8.57 9.48
N ALA A 64 -4.49 8.91 8.86
CA ALA A 64 -5.71 9.25 9.59
C ALA A 64 -6.36 8.02 10.26
N LEU A 65 -5.91 6.79 10.01
CA LEU A 65 -6.38 5.59 10.71
C LEU A 65 -5.75 5.42 12.10
N LEU A 66 -4.70 6.20 12.43
CA LEU A 66 -4.09 6.22 13.76
C LEU A 66 -5.12 6.68 14.81
N ASN A 67 -5.40 5.80 15.77
CA ASN A 67 -6.43 6.03 16.77
C ASN A 67 -6.01 5.62 18.17
N GLU A 68 -6.82 6.01 19.16
CA GLU A 68 -6.51 5.81 20.59
C GLU A 68 -6.37 4.36 21.03
N GLN A 69 -7.01 3.43 20.31
CA GLN A 69 -6.93 2.01 20.66
C GLN A 69 -5.52 1.48 20.45
N MET A 70 -4.69 2.14 19.64
CA MET A 70 -3.34 1.70 19.28
C MET A 70 -2.27 2.19 20.27
N ASP A 71 -2.63 2.82 21.39
CA ASP A 71 -1.63 3.29 22.35
C ASP A 71 -0.72 2.16 22.83
N ARG A 72 0.60 2.36 22.73
CA ARG A 72 1.65 1.39 23.08
C ARG A 72 1.58 0.07 22.30
N GLN A 73 0.87 0.06 21.18
CA GLN A 73 0.77 -1.11 20.31
C GLN A 73 2.06 -1.26 19.49
N LEU A 74 2.73 -2.39 19.66
CA LEU A 74 3.88 -2.82 18.86
C LEU A 74 3.42 -3.88 17.86
N SER A 75 3.90 -3.78 16.63
CA SER A 75 3.63 -4.74 15.58
C SER A 75 4.88 -5.08 14.78
N LEU A 76 5.03 -6.35 14.46
CA LEU A 76 6.04 -6.91 13.58
C LEU A 76 5.34 -7.70 12.48
N SER A 77 5.71 -7.44 11.23
CA SER A 77 5.23 -8.18 10.07
C SER A 77 6.41 -8.71 9.26
N TYR A 78 6.26 -9.94 8.76
CA TYR A 78 7.20 -10.58 7.86
C TYR A 78 6.45 -11.11 6.64
N VAL A 79 7.05 -10.96 5.48
CA VAL A 79 6.52 -11.42 4.20
C VAL A 79 7.60 -12.21 3.47
N GLY A 80 7.27 -13.43 3.08
CA GLY A 80 8.06 -14.21 2.12
C GLY A 80 7.45 -14.08 0.74
N TYR A 81 8.24 -13.57 -0.21
CA TYR A 81 7.93 -13.60 -1.63
C TYR A 81 8.72 -14.73 -2.32
N LEU A 82 8.54 -14.86 -3.64
CA LEU A 82 9.34 -15.79 -4.46
C LEU A 82 10.79 -15.31 -4.58
N ALA A 83 11.69 -16.23 -4.96
CA ALA A 83 13.11 -15.95 -5.22
C ALA A 83 13.86 -15.30 -4.04
N ASP A 84 13.63 -15.80 -2.82
CA ASP A 84 14.26 -15.35 -1.56
C ASP A 84 14.02 -13.88 -1.17
N ILE A 85 13.17 -13.18 -1.93
CA ILE A 85 12.74 -11.82 -1.63
C ILE A 85 11.90 -11.86 -0.34
N ASN A 86 12.24 -10.99 0.61
CA ASN A 86 11.53 -10.90 1.87
C ASN A 86 11.35 -9.46 2.33
N GLN A 87 10.26 -9.21 3.03
CA GLN A 87 9.93 -7.90 3.57
C GLN A 87 9.63 -7.99 5.06
N SER A 88 10.21 -7.07 5.83
CA SER A 88 9.99 -6.93 7.27
C SER A 88 9.46 -5.54 7.57
N ASN A 89 8.42 -5.47 8.40
CA ASN A 89 7.84 -4.20 8.82
C ASN A 89 7.64 -4.16 10.34
N LEU A 90 8.12 -3.09 10.95
CA LEU A 90 7.95 -2.75 12.36
C LEU A 90 7.07 -1.51 12.45
N ALA A 91 6.06 -1.53 13.31
CA ALA A 91 5.22 -0.37 13.59
C ALA A 91 4.97 -0.24 15.09
N TYR A 92 5.03 0.98 15.60
CA TYR A 92 4.75 1.26 17.00
C TYR A 92 3.96 2.56 17.14
N ALA A 93 2.86 2.53 17.88
CA ALA A 93 2.05 3.70 18.19
C ALA A 93 2.14 4.05 19.67
N PHE A 94 2.10 5.35 19.96
CA PHE A 94 2.11 5.88 21.31
C PHE A 94 1.37 7.21 21.37
N ASN A 95 0.70 7.44 22.50
CA ASN A 95 0.02 8.69 22.79
C ASN A 95 0.87 9.54 23.73
N HIS A 96 0.96 10.83 23.40
CA HIS A 96 1.59 11.82 24.25
C HIS A 96 0.53 12.83 24.70
N GLU A 97 0.34 12.99 26.00
CA GLU A 97 -0.75 13.78 26.61
C GLU A 97 -0.95 15.16 25.96
N LYS A 98 0.13 15.90 25.72
CA LYS A 98 0.09 17.26 25.12
C LYS A 98 0.28 17.32 23.61
N ARG A 99 0.81 16.26 22.99
CA ARG A 99 1.27 16.27 21.59
C ARG A 99 0.46 15.33 20.69
N GLY A 100 -0.59 14.70 21.23
CA GLY A 100 -1.50 13.82 20.51
C GLY A 100 -0.90 12.44 20.23
N ARG A 101 -1.44 11.78 19.20
CA ARG A 101 -1.14 10.38 18.87
C ARG A 101 -0.03 10.32 17.81
N TRP A 102 0.98 9.49 18.03
CA TRP A 102 2.10 9.33 17.13
C TRP A 102 2.29 7.85 16.77
N ALA A 103 2.86 7.60 15.60
CA ALA A 103 3.34 6.28 15.24
C ALA A 103 4.67 6.37 14.50
N VAL A 104 5.54 5.40 14.74
CA VAL A 104 6.79 5.21 14.00
C VAL A 104 6.70 3.89 13.24
N GLY A 105 7.24 3.88 12.03
CA GLY A 105 7.25 2.69 11.19
C GLY A 105 8.58 2.51 10.48
N LEU A 106 9.06 1.28 10.41
CA LEU A 106 10.24 0.88 9.63
C LEU A 106 9.84 -0.27 8.72
N ASN A 107 9.99 -0.07 7.41
CA ASN A 107 9.79 -1.12 6.40
C ASN A 107 11.14 -1.43 5.75
N TYR A 108 11.46 -2.71 5.56
CA TYR A 108 12.68 -3.20 4.93
C TYR A 108 12.32 -4.28 3.93
N LEU A 109 12.77 -4.14 2.69
CA LEU A 109 12.61 -5.12 1.61
C LEU A 109 13.99 -5.55 1.15
N ASN A 110 14.26 -6.86 1.24
CA ASN A 110 15.47 -7.49 0.75
C ASN A 110 15.14 -8.28 -0.51
N TYR A 111 15.85 -8.01 -1.60
CA TYR A 111 15.67 -8.71 -2.86
C TYR A 111 16.55 -9.97 -2.99
N GLY A 112 17.36 -10.27 -1.96
CA GLY A 112 18.32 -11.35 -1.99
C GLY A 112 19.66 -10.93 -2.61
N ASP A 113 20.48 -11.94 -2.87
CA ASP A 113 21.80 -11.77 -3.47
C ASP A 113 21.76 -12.10 -4.96
N PHE A 114 22.37 -11.24 -5.75
CA PHE A 114 22.51 -11.37 -7.20
C PHE A 114 23.95 -11.73 -7.54
N VAL A 115 24.13 -12.61 -8.52
CA VAL A 115 25.45 -12.92 -9.08
C VAL A 115 25.88 -11.76 -9.97
N GLN A 116 27.03 -11.17 -9.65
CA GLN A 116 27.68 -10.17 -10.48
C GLN A 116 28.42 -10.87 -11.63
N ARG A 117 28.16 -10.45 -12.87
CA ARG A 117 28.87 -10.93 -14.05
C ARG A 117 29.48 -9.77 -14.82
N ASP A 118 30.66 -10.01 -15.38
CA ASP A 118 31.31 -9.06 -16.29
C ASP A 118 30.66 -9.06 -17.69
N ALA A 119 31.15 -8.20 -18.59
CA ALA A 119 30.66 -8.10 -19.96
C ALA A 119 30.90 -9.38 -20.81
N THR A 120 31.76 -10.30 -20.35
CA THR A 120 32.04 -11.59 -20.99
C THR A 120 31.19 -12.73 -20.41
N GLY A 121 30.44 -12.46 -19.33
CA GLY A 121 29.58 -13.41 -18.62
C GLY A 121 30.27 -14.14 -17.46
N LEU A 122 31.53 -13.82 -17.15
CA LEU A 122 32.29 -14.42 -16.04
C LEU A 122 31.79 -13.86 -14.71
N GLU A 123 31.67 -14.72 -13.70
CA GLU A 123 31.24 -14.31 -12.35
C GLU A 123 32.35 -13.56 -11.61
N GLU A 124 32.03 -12.38 -11.08
CA GLU A 124 32.98 -11.53 -10.35
C GLU A 124 32.68 -11.46 -8.83
N GLY A 125 31.50 -11.92 -8.41
CA GLY A 125 31.06 -11.88 -7.02
C GLY A 125 29.55 -11.88 -6.87
N THR A 126 29.07 -11.42 -5.71
CA THR A 126 27.64 -11.20 -5.46
C THR A 126 27.39 -9.78 -4.94
N PHE A 127 26.19 -9.27 -5.19
CA PHE A 127 25.71 -8.03 -4.60
C PHE A 127 24.26 -8.16 -4.17
N SER A 128 23.87 -7.48 -3.10
CA SER A 128 22.48 -7.45 -2.64
C SER A 128 21.78 -6.16 -3.06
N VAL A 129 20.47 -6.25 -3.23
CA VAL A 129 19.59 -5.08 -3.37
C VAL A 129 18.65 -5.03 -2.18
N ASN A 130 18.55 -3.87 -1.56
CA ASN A 130 17.66 -3.65 -0.43
C ASN A 130 17.07 -2.25 -0.44
N ASP A 131 15.82 -2.17 0.00
CA ASP A 131 15.07 -0.95 0.16
C ASP A 131 14.63 -0.82 1.62
N TYR A 132 14.62 0.40 2.15
CA TYR A 132 14.03 0.66 3.44
C TYR A 132 13.33 2.00 3.52
N THR A 133 12.34 2.09 4.40
CA THR A 133 11.63 3.34 4.71
C THR A 133 11.46 3.50 6.19
N LEU A 134 11.92 4.65 6.70
CA LEU A 134 11.59 5.13 8.03
C LEU A 134 10.43 6.12 7.93
N SER A 135 9.44 6.00 8.81
CA SER A 135 8.26 6.84 8.83
C SER A 135 7.91 7.33 10.23
N LEU A 136 7.44 8.58 10.30
CA LEU A 136 6.89 9.20 11.50
C LEU A 136 5.52 9.78 11.15
N SER A 137 4.50 9.30 11.84
CA SER A 137 3.10 9.66 11.60
C SER A 137 2.49 10.35 12.81
N HIS A 138 1.59 11.29 12.54
CA HIS A 138 0.80 11.98 13.54
C HIS A 138 -0.65 12.09 13.05
N ALA A 139 -1.61 11.96 13.97
CA ALA A 139 -3.01 12.14 13.66
C ALA A 139 -3.74 12.92 14.73
N ARG A 140 -4.71 13.71 14.29
CA ARG A 140 -5.62 14.49 15.14
C ARG A 140 -7.06 14.21 14.74
N GLN A 141 -7.83 13.83 15.74
CA GLN A 141 -9.27 13.59 15.60
C GLN A 141 -10.04 14.82 16.09
N SER A 142 -11.12 15.15 15.38
CA SER A 142 -12.12 16.15 15.75
C SER A 142 -13.50 15.58 15.40
N GLU A 143 -14.27 15.21 16.42
CA GLU A 143 -15.59 14.58 16.27
C GLU A 143 -15.52 13.32 15.35
N ALA A 144 -16.28 13.33 14.25
CA ALA A 144 -16.35 12.29 13.24
C ALA A 144 -15.16 12.28 12.27
N PHE A 145 -14.33 13.33 12.26
CA PHE A 145 -13.24 13.46 11.30
C PHE A 145 -11.87 13.25 11.95
N THR A 146 -10.97 12.60 11.24
CA THR A 146 -9.55 12.49 11.60
C THR A 146 -8.71 12.95 10.43
N VAL A 147 -7.69 13.75 10.72
CA VAL A 147 -6.65 14.12 9.77
C VAL A 147 -5.33 13.57 10.27
N GLY A 148 -4.50 13.09 9.35
CA GLY A 148 -3.18 12.55 9.67
C GLY A 148 -2.15 12.91 8.62
N ALA A 149 -0.90 12.92 9.04
CA ALA A 149 0.24 13.11 8.15
C ALA A 149 1.38 12.16 8.53
N THR A 150 2.15 11.74 7.53
CA THR A 150 3.36 10.94 7.70
C THR A 150 4.51 11.61 6.98
N ALA A 151 5.67 11.72 7.61
CA ALA A 151 6.94 12.01 6.95
C ALA A 151 7.71 10.69 6.73
N LYS A 152 8.32 10.52 5.56
CA LYS A 152 9.04 9.32 5.16
C LYS A 152 10.43 9.65 4.62
N LEU A 153 11.41 8.86 5.03
CA LEU A 153 12.73 8.76 4.43
C LEU A 153 12.84 7.38 3.78
N ALA A 154 12.88 7.34 2.45
CA ALA A 154 13.06 6.12 1.68
C ALA A 154 14.50 6.03 1.16
N VAL A 155 15.09 4.85 1.22
CA VAL A 155 16.43 4.58 0.70
C VAL A 155 16.41 3.28 -0.07
N SER A 156 17.00 3.31 -1.26
CA SER A 156 17.26 2.14 -2.09
C SER A 156 18.76 1.96 -2.21
N SER A 157 19.26 0.75 -1.97
CA SER A 157 20.67 0.40 -1.99
C SER A 157 20.89 -0.77 -2.95
N MET A 158 21.79 -0.60 -3.90
CA MET A 158 22.17 -1.61 -4.88
C MET A 158 23.68 -1.59 -5.07
N ALA A 159 24.35 -2.71 -4.80
CA ALA A 159 25.81 -2.84 -4.92
C ALA A 159 26.60 -1.70 -4.23
N GLY A 160 26.15 -1.26 -3.05
CA GLY A 160 26.76 -0.17 -2.28
C GLY A 160 26.40 1.25 -2.74
N ASN A 161 25.82 1.41 -3.93
CA ASN A 161 25.28 2.68 -4.41
C ASN A 161 23.88 2.91 -3.83
N LYS A 162 23.51 4.17 -3.57
CA LYS A 162 22.27 4.54 -2.86
C LYS A 162 21.50 5.64 -3.55
N ALA A 163 20.18 5.44 -3.64
CA ALA A 163 19.21 6.49 -3.90
C ALA A 163 18.43 6.82 -2.63
N VAL A 164 18.07 8.09 -2.44
CA VAL A 164 17.36 8.59 -1.26
C VAL A 164 16.18 9.45 -1.69
N GLY A 165 15.01 9.20 -1.09
CA GLY A 165 13.78 9.94 -1.29
C GLY A 165 13.24 10.51 0.02
N LEU A 166 12.72 11.74 -0.04
CA LEU A 166 11.94 12.35 1.04
C LEU A 166 10.49 12.45 0.56
N LEU A 167 9.57 11.85 1.32
CA LEU A 167 8.16 11.78 0.96
C LEU A 167 7.26 12.11 2.16
N ALA A 168 6.01 12.44 1.85
CA ALA A 168 4.97 12.62 2.84
C ALA A 168 3.67 11.97 2.38
N ASP A 169 2.88 11.52 3.35
CA ASP A 169 1.48 11.15 3.15
C ASP A 169 0.59 12.13 3.92
N VAL A 170 -0.55 12.50 3.34
CA VAL A 170 -1.59 13.27 4.02
C VAL A 170 -2.91 12.55 3.85
N GLY A 171 -3.56 12.26 4.99
CA GLY A 171 -4.75 11.46 5.07
C GLY A 171 -5.89 12.17 5.78
N GLY A 172 -7.11 11.91 5.31
CA GLY A 172 -8.35 12.23 5.97
C GLY A 172 -9.17 10.95 6.18
N MET A 173 -9.95 10.93 7.26
CA MET A 173 -10.89 9.86 7.54
C MET A 173 -12.15 10.43 8.18
N PHE A 174 -13.31 10.00 7.70
CA PHE A 174 -14.61 10.25 8.31
C PHE A 174 -15.12 8.93 8.90
N ARG A 175 -15.57 8.96 10.14
CA ARG A 175 -16.25 7.84 10.82
C ARG A 175 -17.64 8.28 11.21
N HIS A 176 -18.65 7.55 10.73
CA HIS A 176 -20.03 7.84 11.09
C HIS A 176 -20.23 7.68 12.61
N PRO A 177 -20.93 8.60 13.30
CA PRO A 177 -21.05 8.57 14.75
C PRO A 177 -21.89 7.39 15.26
N GLU A 178 -22.86 6.93 14.48
CA GLU A 178 -23.84 5.90 14.90
C GLU A 178 -23.71 4.57 14.14
N GLN A 179 -23.01 4.55 13.01
CA GLN A 179 -22.93 3.38 12.13
C GLN A 179 -21.47 2.96 11.98
N ASP A 180 -21.21 1.67 11.77
CA ASP A 180 -19.87 1.19 11.42
C ASP A 180 -19.58 1.48 9.93
N LEU A 181 -19.54 2.76 9.61
CA LEU A 181 -19.19 3.33 8.31
C LEU A 181 -17.95 4.22 8.49
N THR A 182 -16.92 3.93 7.70
CA THR A 182 -15.70 4.74 7.62
C THR A 182 -15.40 5.08 6.17
N VAL A 183 -15.03 6.32 5.90
CA VAL A 183 -14.55 6.79 4.59
C VAL A 183 -13.15 7.36 4.77
N GLY A 184 -12.19 6.97 3.94
CA GLY A 184 -10.80 7.42 4.00
C GLY A 184 -10.34 7.98 2.67
N LEU A 185 -9.62 9.09 2.70
CA LEU A 185 -8.94 9.69 1.56
C LEU A 185 -7.47 9.86 1.91
N VAL A 186 -6.55 9.52 1.01
CA VAL A 186 -5.12 9.73 1.25
C VAL A 186 -4.40 10.13 -0.04
N PHE A 187 -3.49 11.08 0.11
CA PHE A 187 -2.46 11.43 -0.86
C PHE A 187 -1.17 10.80 -0.36
N LYS A 188 -0.66 9.78 -1.06
CA LYS A 188 0.50 9.00 -0.65
C LYS A 188 1.72 9.38 -1.45
N ASN A 189 2.89 9.28 -0.79
CA ASN A 189 4.19 9.38 -1.40
C ASN A 189 4.41 10.70 -2.17
N VAL A 190 3.83 11.80 -1.67
CA VAL A 190 4.11 13.14 -2.18
C VAL A 190 5.53 13.50 -1.79
N GLY A 191 6.44 13.59 -2.75
CA GLY A 191 7.84 13.73 -2.41
C GLY A 191 8.77 13.92 -3.59
N TYR A 192 10.05 13.79 -3.30
CA TYR A 192 11.12 13.98 -4.28
C TYR A 192 12.31 13.07 -4.01
N GLN A 193 12.97 12.61 -5.08
CA GLN A 193 14.24 11.90 -4.99
C GLN A 193 15.39 12.89 -4.76
N VAL A 194 15.85 12.99 -3.52
CA VAL A 194 16.94 13.91 -3.16
C VAL A 194 18.29 13.46 -3.74
N LYS A 195 18.53 12.14 -3.77
CA LYS A 195 19.72 11.51 -4.36
C LYS A 195 19.28 10.38 -5.29
N ALA A 196 19.69 10.43 -6.55
CA ALA A 196 19.62 9.30 -7.48
C ALA A 196 20.85 8.39 -7.30
N PHE A 197 20.82 7.19 -7.87
CA PHE A 197 22.02 6.36 -7.98
C PHE A 197 23.10 7.12 -8.76
N ASP A 198 24.36 6.89 -8.42
CA ASP A 198 25.48 7.51 -9.13
C ASP A 198 25.39 7.26 -10.64
N GLY A 199 25.46 8.32 -11.46
CA GLY A 199 25.31 8.26 -12.92
C GLY A 199 23.87 8.10 -13.43
N GLY A 200 22.88 7.96 -12.54
CA GLY A 200 21.47 7.85 -12.89
C GLY A 200 20.72 9.18 -12.85
N GLU A 201 19.60 9.22 -13.57
CA GLU A 201 18.66 10.34 -13.51
C GLU A 201 17.71 10.22 -12.32
N ARG A 202 17.08 11.34 -11.96
CA ARG A 202 16.08 11.35 -10.91
C ARG A 202 14.78 10.74 -11.41
N ALA A 203 14.27 9.74 -10.70
CA ALA A 203 13.00 9.09 -11.00
C ALA A 203 11.82 9.78 -10.28
N PRO A 204 10.62 9.82 -10.89
CA PRO A 204 9.41 10.29 -10.23
C PRO A 204 9.05 9.39 -9.03
N MET A 205 8.44 9.98 -8.01
CA MET A 205 7.96 9.25 -6.82
C MET A 205 6.71 8.43 -7.14
N PRO A 206 6.43 7.34 -6.39
CA PRO A 206 5.25 6.51 -6.58
C PRO A 206 4.03 7.16 -5.93
N PHE A 207 3.69 8.36 -6.41
CA PHE A 207 2.58 9.16 -5.94
C PHE A 207 1.25 8.44 -6.21
N ASP A 208 0.36 8.48 -5.21
CA ASP A 208 -0.97 7.91 -5.33
C ASP A 208 -2.03 8.73 -4.62
N VAL A 209 -3.25 8.73 -5.15
CA VAL A 209 -4.46 9.27 -4.51
C VAL A 209 -5.46 8.14 -4.40
N GLN A 210 -5.86 7.83 -3.16
CA GLN A 210 -6.74 6.72 -2.87
C GLN A 210 -7.94 7.19 -2.04
N LEU A 211 -9.14 6.72 -2.41
CA LEU A 211 -10.40 6.95 -1.71
C LEU A 211 -11.02 5.60 -1.40
N GLY A 212 -11.38 5.35 -0.14
CA GLY A 212 -12.02 4.11 0.25
C GLY A 212 -13.17 4.30 1.23
N ALA A 213 -14.08 3.35 1.23
CA ALA A 213 -15.14 3.26 2.23
C ALA A 213 -15.21 1.83 2.79
N SER A 214 -15.46 1.72 4.08
CA SER A 214 -15.69 0.47 4.80
C SER A 214 -17.01 0.55 5.54
N PHE A 215 -17.87 -0.45 5.38
CA PHE A 215 -19.18 -0.49 6.01
C PHE A 215 -19.50 -1.87 6.57
N LYS A 216 -19.95 -1.93 7.81
CA LYS A 216 -20.49 -3.14 8.45
C LYS A 216 -21.92 -2.86 8.91
N PRO A 217 -22.93 -3.52 8.31
CA PRO A 217 -24.29 -3.48 8.81
C PRO A 217 -24.38 -4.02 10.26
N GLU A 218 -25.27 -3.43 11.05
CA GLU A 218 -25.36 -3.68 12.50
C GLU A 218 -25.57 -5.17 12.82
N HIS A 219 -26.50 -5.82 12.12
CA HIS A 219 -26.88 -7.22 12.35
C HIS A 219 -26.13 -8.23 11.46
N MET A 220 -25.17 -7.79 10.64
CA MET A 220 -24.39 -8.69 9.80
C MET A 220 -22.97 -8.85 10.34
N PRO A 221 -22.43 -10.08 10.41
CA PRO A 221 -21.04 -10.31 10.82
C PRO A 221 -20.03 -9.99 9.70
N VAL A 222 -20.40 -9.17 8.72
CA VAL A 222 -19.57 -8.89 7.54
C VAL A 222 -19.34 -7.40 7.40
N ARG A 223 -18.08 -7.01 7.31
CA ARG A 223 -17.65 -5.68 6.88
C ARG A 223 -17.17 -5.75 5.44
N LEU A 224 -17.67 -4.85 4.61
CA LEU A 224 -17.25 -4.69 3.21
C LEU A 224 -16.41 -3.44 3.08
N SER A 225 -15.37 -3.48 2.25
CA SER A 225 -14.57 -2.31 1.90
C SER A 225 -14.38 -2.21 0.40
N LEU A 226 -14.43 -0.99 -0.12
CA LEU A 226 -14.13 -0.66 -1.51
C LEU A 226 -13.12 0.48 -1.51
N THR A 227 -12.00 0.32 -2.21
CA THR A 227 -10.98 1.35 -2.38
C THR A 227 -10.79 1.63 -3.87
N ALA A 228 -10.91 2.90 -4.25
CA ALA A 228 -10.45 3.42 -5.51
C ALA A 228 -9.02 3.97 -5.36
N HIS A 229 -8.12 3.63 -6.27
CA HIS A 229 -6.71 4.05 -6.26
C HIS A 229 -6.29 4.67 -7.59
N HIS A 230 -5.13 5.31 -7.63
CA HIS A 230 -4.60 6.02 -8.82
C HIS A 230 -5.56 7.08 -9.36
N LEU A 231 -6.28 7.78 -8.46
CA LEU A 231 -7.36 8.71 -8.85
C LEU A 231 -6.88 9.95 -9.63
N TYR A 232 -5.56 10.18 -9.70
CA TYR A 232 -4.96 11.27 -10.48
C TYR A 232 -4.80 10.94 -11.98
N GLN A 233 -4.97 9.68 -12.38
CA GLN A 233 -4.80 9.25 -13.76
C GLN A 233 -5.87 8.22 -14.13
N PHE A 234 -6.65 8.50 -15.17
CA PHE A 234 -7.74 7.61 -15.59
C PHE A 234 -7.26 6.36 -16.36
N ASP A 235 -6.19 6.50 -17.14
CA ASP A 235 -5.65 5.40 -17.93
C ASP A 235 -4.36 4.87 -17.31
N ILE A 236 -4.50 3.79 -16.54
CA ILE A 236 -3.40 3.07 -15.87
C ILE A 236 -3.13 1.71 -16.52
N VAL A 237 -3.68 1.47 -17.72
CA VAL A 237 -3.59 0.17 -18.38
C VAL A 237 -2.19 -0.01 -18.96
N TYR A 238 -1.49 -1.05 -18.50
CA TYR A 238 -0.36 -1.60 -19.24
C TYR A 238 -0.83 -2.74 -20.16
N LEU A 239 -0.55 -2.60 -21.46
CA LEU A 239 -0.66 -3.66 -22.45
C LEU A 239 0.71 -3.77 -23.11
N ASP A 240 1.28 -4.98 -23.06
CA ASP A 240 2.57 -5.25 -23.68
C ASP A 240 2.46 -5.05 -25.21
N PRO A 241 3.19 -4.08 -25.80
CA PRO A 241 3.13 -3.83 -27.23
C PRO A 241 3.66 -5.00 -28.07
N ASP A 242 4.53 -5.82 -27.48
CA ASP A 242 5.23 -6.95 -28.11
C ASP A 242 4.53 -8.29 -27.85
N ALA A 243 3.49 -8.31 -27.00
CA ALA A 243 2.70 -9.51 -26.78
C ALA A 243 1.95 -9.92 -28.06
N PRO A 244 1.96 -11.23 -28.40
CA PRO A 244 1.28 -11.73 -29.59
C PRO A 244 -0.24 -11.54 -29.44
N GLY A 245 -0.86 -10.87 -30.41
CA GLY A 245 -2.30 -10.72 -30.47
C GLY A 245 -3.01 -12.03 -30.80
N ARG A 246 -4.33 -12.08 -30.55
CA ARG A 246 -5.15 -13.24 -30.91
C ARG A 246 -5.49 -13.20 -32.39
N LEU A 247 -5.39 -14.32 -33.07
CA LEU A 247 -5.83 -14.43 -34.47
C LEU A 247 -7.37 -14.52 -34.52
N ASP A 248 -7.97 -13.77 -35.45
CA ASP A 248 -9.37 -13.93 -35.81
C ASP A 248 -9.60 -15.13 -36.74
N ALA A 249 -10.85 -15.38 -37.13
CA ALA A 249 -11.21 -16.46 -38.03
C ALA A 249 -10.59 -16.33 -39.44
N ASP A 250 -10.14 -15.12 -39.80
CA ASP A 250 -9.54 -14.77 -41.08
C ASP A 250 -8.00 -14.73 -41.01
N GLY A 251 -7.41 -15.03 -39.85
CA GLY A 251 -5.97 -15.06 -39.63
C GLY A 251 -5.34 -13.69 -39.36
N ASN A 252 -6.13 -12.64 -39.10
CA ASN A 252 -5.60 -11.33 -38.72
C ASN A 252 -5.33 -11.25 -37.20
N GLU A 253 -4.25 -10.59 -36.83
CA GLU A 253 -3.89 -10.35 -35.43
C GLU A 253 -4.75 -9.24 -34.83
N ILE A 254 -5.55 -9.60 -33.81
CA ILE A 254 -6.30 -8.68 -32.98
C ILE A 254 -5.53 -8.49 -31.66
N LYS A 255 -4.90 -7.31 -31.53
CA LYS A 255 -4.30 -6.86 -30.26
C LYS A 255 -5.38 -6.50 -29.25
N GLU A 256 -5.16 -6.88 -27.98
CA GLU A 256 -6.07 -6.53 -26.88
C GLU A 256 -6.18 -5.00 -26.75
N LYS A 257 -7.40 -4.50 -26.52
CA LYS A 257 -7.65 -3.09 -26.22
C LYS A 257 -8.49 -3.00 -24.96
N ALA A 258 -8.04 -2.20 -24.00
CA ALA A 258 -8.80 -1.95 -22.79
C ALA A 258 -10.05 -1.10 -23.08
N THR A 259 -11.21 -1.61 -22.70
CA THR A 259 -12.47 -0.87 -22.77
C THR A 259 -12.52 0.20 -21.66
N ALA A 260 -13.42 1.18 -21.78
CA ALA A 260 -13.62 2.18 -20.71
C ALA A 260 -14.01 1.52 -19.36
N GLY A 261 -14.80 0.45 -19.41
CA GLY A 261 -15.16 -0.33 -18.22
C GLY A 261 -13.95 -1.05 -17.60
N ASP A 262 -13.04 -1.58 -18.42
CA ASP A 262 -11.80 -2.20 -17.94
C ASP A 262 -10.89 -1.17 -17.25
N LYS A 263 -10.73 0.01 -17.85
CA LYS A 263 -9.98 1.13 -17.28
C LYS A 263 -10.52 1.50 -15.90
N ILE A 264 -11.83 1.70 -15.79
CA ILE A 264 -12.51 2.00 -14.52
C ILE A 264 -12.32 0.87 -13.50
N ALA A 265 -12.54 -0.38 -13.90
CA ALA A 265 -12.47 -1.52 -13.00
C ALA A 265 -11.07 -1.69 -12.38
N ARG A 266 -10.01 -1.39 -13.14
CA ARG A 266 -8.62 -1.45 -12.65
C ARG A 266 -8.31 -0.48 -11.53
N HIS A 267 -9.14 0.55 -11.31
CA HIS A 267 -8.96 1.45 -10.17
C HIS A 267 -9.49 0.88 -8.85
N PHE A 268 -10.13 -0.29 -8.83
CA PHE A 268 -10.80 -0.79 -7.64
C PHE A 268 -10.14 -2.01 -7.00
N ALA A 269 -10.03 -1.94 -5.68
CA ALA A 269 -9.82 -3.08 -4.80
C ALA A 269 -11.02 -3.26 -3.86
N VAL A 270 -11.42 -4.50 -3.65
CA VAL A 270 -12.52 -4.89 -2.77
C VAL A 270 -11.96 -5.73 -1.63
N GLY A 271 -12.44 -5.49 -0.42
CA GLY A 271 -12.11 -6.24 0.78
C GLY A 271 -13.38 -6.69 1.51
N THR A 272 -13.28 -7.81 2.21
CA THR A 272 -14.36 -8.36 3.03
C THR A 272 -13.77 -8.93 4.31
N GLU A 273 -14.32 -8.55 5.46
CA GLU A 273 -13.99 -9.11 6.77
C GLU A 273 -15.22 -9.83 7.33
N PHE A 274 -15.12 -11.14 7.53
CA PHE A 274 -16.07 -11.96 8.28
C PHE A 274 -15.65 -11.97 9.75
N ILE A 275 -16.44 -11.32 10.59
CA ILE A 275 -16.17 -11.08 12.00
C ILE A 275 -16.98 -12.08 12.83
N PHE A 276 -16.36 -13.20 13.18
CA PHE A 276 -16.98 -14.22 14.03
C PHE A 276 -16.99 -13.79 15.50
N SER A 277 -15.92 -13.12 15.93
CA SER A 277 -15.82 -12.52 17.25
C SER A 277 -14.80 -11.38 17.24
N ASN A 278 -14.66 -10.69 18.37
CA ASN A 278 -13.58 -9.72 18.55
C ASN A 278 -12.19 -10.37 18.50
N ASN A 279 -12.10 -11.69 18.64
CA ASN A 279 -10.86 -12.45 18.68
C ASN A 279 -10.58 -13.24 17.41
N PHE A 280 -11.55 -13.40 16.51
CA PHE A 280 -11.37 -14.20 15.31
C PHE A 280 -12.10 -13.59 14.11
N GLN A 281 -11.34 -13.37 13.03
CA GLN A 281 -11.85 -12.85 11.77
C GLN A 281 -11.27 -13.62 10.60
N LEU A 282 -12.07 -13.84 9.57
CA LEU A 282 -11.59 -14.23 8.25
C LEU A 282 -11.68 -13.05 7.30
N ARG A 283 -10.75 -12.95 6.37
CA ARG A 283 -10.66 -11.85 5.41
C ARG A 283 -10.49 -12.38 4.01
N ALA A 284 -11.08 -11.68 3.05
CA ALA A 284 -10.90 -11.94 1.63
C ALA A 284 -10.75 -10.61 0.91
N GLY A 285 -10.06 -10.63 -0.24
CA GLY A 285 -9.85 -9.45 -1.04
C GLY A 285 -9.67 -9.76 -2.52
N TYR A 286 -9.94 -8.74 -3.32
CA TYR A 286 -9.81 -8.77 -4.77
C TYR A 286 -9.24 -7.45 -5.26
N ASN A 287 -8.18 -7.52 -6.05
CA ASN A 287 -7.56 -6.37 -6.70
C ASN A 287 -7.65 -6.57 -8.22
N HIS A 288 -8.43 -5.70 -8.89
CA HIS A 288 -8.70 -5.87 -10.32
C HIS A 288 -7.48 -5.55 -11.19
N LEU A 289 -6.70 -4.51 -10.85
CA LEU A 289 -5.44 -4.18 -11.53
C LEU A 289 -4.51 -5.40 -11.53
N ARG A 290 -4.23 -5.94 -10.34
CA ARG A 290 -3.37 -7.10 -10.15
C ARG A 290 -3.91 -8.34 -10.87
N ARG A 291 -5.23 -8.51 -10.91
CA ARG A 291 -5.86 -9.60 -11.67
C ARG A 291 -5.59 -9.47 -13.16
N LYS A 292 -5.58 -8.26 -13.71
CA LYS A 292 -5.39 -8.02 -15.13
C LYS A 292 -3.94 -8.08 -15.56
N GLU A 293 -3.04 -7.53 -14.76
CA GLU A 293 -1.63 -7.42 -15.13
C GLU A 293 -0.82 -8.67 -14.83
N LEU A 294 -1.17 -9.42 -13.79
CA LEU A 294 -0.41 -10.61 -13.37
C LEU A 294 -1.09 -11.92 -13.74
N ARG A 295 -2.13 -11.90 -14.59
CA ARG A 295 -2.71 -13.13 -15.13
C ARG A 295 -1.92 -13.57 -16.35
N LEU A 296 -1.35 -14.77 -16.30
CA LEU A 296 -0.76 -15.41 -17.47
C LEU A 296 -1.85 -15.90 -18.43
N GLU A 297 -1.61 -15.77 -19.74
CA GLU A 297 -2.56 -16.20 -20.77
C GLU A 297 -2.90 -17.69 -20.70
N ASN A 298 -1.91 -18.52 -20.34
CA ASN A 298 -2.01 -19.98 -20.34
C ASN A 298 -2.25 -20.60 -18.95
N ALA A 299 -2.48 -19.79 -17.91
CA ALA A 299 -2.74 -20.31 -16.56
C ALA A 299 -3.84 -19.52 -15.85
N SER A 300 -4.90 -20.22 -15.41
CA SER A 300 -5.90 -19.65 -14.51
C SER A 300 -5.31 -19.47 -13.11
N GLY A 301 -4.50 -18.44 -12.91
CA GLY A 301 -3.91 -18.13 -11.62
C GLY A 301 -4.93 -17.51 -10.65
N GLY A 302 -4.65 -17.61 -9.35
CA GLY A 302 -5.36 -16.86 -8.29
C GLY A 302 -5.03 -15.36 -8.28
N ALA A 303 -4.20 -14.86 -9.20
CA ALA A 303 -3.72 -13.49 -9.29
C ALA A 303 -4.84 -12.48 -9.01
N GLY A 304 -4.58 -11.50 -8.14
CA GLY A 304 -5.58 -10.52 -7.73
C GLY A 304 -6.35 -10.90 -6.47
N PHE A 305 -6.58 -12.18 -6.18
CA PHE A 305 -7.26 -12.61 -4.96
C PHE A 305 -6.33 -12.68 -3.74
N SER A 306 -6.92 -12.52 -2.56
CA SER A 306 -6.23 -12.66 -1.28
C SER A 306 -7.17 -13.23 -0.23
N ILE A 307 -6.62 -14.00 0.69
CA ILE A 307 -7.33 -14.51 1.88
C ILE A 307 -6.47 -14.28 3.12
N GLY A 308 -7.10 -14.14 4.28
CA GLY A 308 -6.40 -13.99 5.53
C GLY A 308 -7.25 -14.34 6.74
N ALA A 309 -6.60 -14.45 7.89
CA ALA A 309 -7.22 -14.68 9.16
C ALA A 309 -6.55 -13.82 10.24
N MET A 310 -7.34 -13.41 11.23
CA MET A 310 -6.87 -12.78 12.46
C MET A 310 -7.31 -13.62 13.65
N LEU A 311 -6.39 -13.84 14.58
CA LEU A 311 -6.63 -14.53 15.84
C LEU A 311 -6.01 -13.72 16.99
N ARG A 312 -6.81 -13.33 17.99
CA ARG A 312 -6.34 -12.64 19.18
C ARG A 312 -6.34 -13.58 20.39
N ILE A 313 -5.16 -13.79 20.97
CA ILE A 313 -4.93 -14.62 22.15
C ILE A 313 -4.29 -13.75 23.23
N ARG A 314 -5.03 -13.49 24.32
CA ARG A 314 -4.60 -12.60 25.41
C ARG A 314 -4.22 -11.22 24.85
N THR A 315 -2.96 -10.80 25.06
CA THR A 315 -2.42 -9.52 24.59
C THR A 315 -1.90 -9.56 23.15
N PHE A 316 -1.80 -10.75 22.55
CA PHE A 316 -1.24 -10.92 21.22
C PHE A 316 -2.35 -10.99 20.16
N GLU A 317 -2.15 -10.30 19.06
CA GLU A 317 -2.92 -10.43 17.83
C GLU A 317 -2.04 -11.03 16.74
N LEU A 318 -2.46 -12.17 16.20
CA LEU A 318 -1.81 -12.88 15.12
C LEU A 318 -2.64 -12.70 13.85
N ASN A 319 -2.02 -12.22 12.80
CA ASN A 319 -2.63 -12.10 11.48
C ASN A 319 -1.81 -12.90 10.48
N TYR A 320 -2.49 -13.71 9.67
CA TYR A 320 -1.88 -14.43 8.55
C TYR A 320 -2.62 -14.09 7.27
N SER A 321 -1.91 -13.96 6.15
CA SER A 321 -2.54 -13.76 4.85
C SER A 321 -1.76 -14.41 3.72
N SER A 322 -2.50 -14.91 2.75
CA SER A 322 -1.99 -15.41 1.48
C SER A 322 -2.55 -14.52 0.37
N ALA A 323 -1.68 -13.79 -0.32
CA ALA A 323 -2.05 -12.95 -1.44
C ALA A 323 -1.49 -13.56 -2.73
N PHE A 324 -2.38 -13.95 -3.63
CA PHE A 324 -1.99 -14.52 -4.91
C PHE A 324 -1.56 -13.37 -5.82
N ILE A 325 -0.25 -13.12 -5.85
CA ILE A 325 0.36 -12.02 -6.61
C ILE A 325 0.61 -12.49 -8.05
N HIS A 326 1.20 -13.68 -8.24
CA HIS A 326 1.51 -14.24 -9.56
C HIS A 326 1.01 -15.70 -9.66
N PRO A 327 0.77 -16.27 -10.85
CA PRO A 327 0.32 -17.66 -10.99
C PRO A 327 1.34 -18.69 -10.49
N SER A 328 2.62 -18.30 -10.37
CA SER A 328 3.68 -19.14 -9.82
C SER A 328 3.79 -19.16 -8.30
N GLY A 329 3.02 -18.33 -7.56
CA GLY A 329 3.04 -18.35 -6.10
C GLY A 329 2.29 -17.22 -5.40
N ALA A 330 1.88 -17.48 -4.16
CA ALA A 330 1.30 -16.48 -3.27
C ALA A 330 2.38 -15.86 -2.37
N GLY A 331 2.26 -14.56 -2.09
CA GLY A 331 3.00 -13.92 -1.00
C GLY A 331 2.34 -14.28 0.33
N HIS A 332 3.14 -14.73 1.29
CA HIS A 332 2.67 -15.11 2.62
C HIS A 332 3.08 -14.08 3.66
N TYR A 333 2.09 -13.52 4.35
CA TYR A 333 2.24 -12.45 5.32
C TYR A 333 1.94 -13.00 6.71
N ILE A 334 2.86 -12.78 7.65
CA ILE A 334 2.66 -13.07 9.06
C ILE A 334 2.86 -11.77 9.82
N THR A 335 1.85 -11.34 10.57
CA THR A 335 1.91 -10.13 11.39
C THR A 335 1.54 -10.49 12.83
N ILE A 336 2.37 -10.05 13.78
CA ILE A 336 2.18 -10.23 15.22
C ILE A 336 2.15 -8.86 15.85
N SER A 337 1.13 -8.59 16.66
CA SER A 337 1.00 -7.33 17.38
C SER A 337 0.68 -7.55 18.85
N THR A 338 1.08 -6.63 19.72
CA THR A 338 0.81 -6.67 21.16
C THR A 338 0.78 -5.27 21.77
N ASP A 339 0.05 -5.09 22.87
CA ASP A 339 0.17 -3.92 23.73
C ASP A 339 1.37 -4.10 24.68
N THR A 340 2.34 -3.20 24.59
CA THR A 340 3.55 -3.27 25.43
C THR A 340 3.26 -2.90 26.89
N GLY A 341 2.25 -2.08 27.16
CA GLY A 341 1.84 -1.70 28.51
C GLY A 341 1.25 -2.86 29.32
N THR A 342 0.50 -3.76 28.66
CA THR A 342 0.00 -5.00 29.28
C THR A 342 1.08 -6.07 29.38
N LEU A 343 1.97 -6.17 28.38
CA LEU A 343 3.05 -7.16 28.36
C LEU A 343 4.03 -7.00 29.53
N PHE A 344 4.37 -5.76 29.89
CA PHE A 344 5.34 -5.46 30.95
C PHE A 344 4.71 -5.23 32.32
N ARG A 345 3.39 -5.40 32.47
CA ARG A 345 2.73 -5.30 33.77
C ARG A 345 3.06 -6.56 34.59
N ARG A 346 4.04 -6.46 35.49
CA ARG A 346 4.29 -7.50 36.51
C ARG A 346 2.98 -7.76 37.27
N SER A 347 2.61 -9.03 37.38
CA SER A 347 1.62 -9.48 38.35
C SER A 347 2.14 -9.07 39.73
N ASN A 348 1.54 -8.03 40.33
CA ASN A 348 1.65 -7.79 41.76
C ASN A 348 0.62 -8.64 42.49
#